data_AF-A0A6J5WNX6-F1
#
_entry.id   AF-A0A6J5WNX6-F1
#
_cell.length_a   1.000
_cell.length_b   1.000
_cell.length_c   1.000
_cell.angle_alpha   90.00
_cell.angle_beta   90.00
_cell.angle_gamma   90.00
#
_symmetry.space_group_name_H-M   'P 1'
#
loop_
_entity.id
_entity.type
_entity.pdbx_description
1 polymer ?
#
loop_
_entity_poly.entity_id
_entity_poly.type
_entity_poly.pdbx_seq_one_letter_code
_entity_poly.pdbx_strand_id
1 'polypeptide(L)' 'MLKRGEACGAPKQVDGKTCGYYVMRYMKEICEDSSLAFRTKYASRGKKKAFYPQMELDEVRDEWACHVLEWI' A
#
# COMPACT_ATOMS: atom_id res chain seq x y z
N MET A 1 26.36 -9.80 -5.61
CA MET A 1 26.15 -8.93 -4.44
C MET A 1 24.80 -8.24 -4.59
N LEU A 2 23.75 -8.72 -3.91
CA LEU A 2 22.49 -7.97 -3.79
C LEU A 2 22.75 -6.83 -2.80
N LYS A 3 22.57 -5.57 -3.21
CA LYS A 3 22.63 -4.44 -2.28
C LYS A 3 21.52 -4.63 -1.24
N ARG A 4 21.90 -4.67 0.05
CA ARG A 4 20.94 -4.68 1.16
C ARG A 4 20.07 -3.43 1.03
N GLY A 5 18.75 -3.58 0.92
CA GLY A 5 17.82 -2.50 1.25
C GLY A 5 16.86 -1.99 0.17
N GLU A 6 16.81 -2.55 -1.05
CA GLU A 6 15.66 -2.26 -1.92
C GLU A 6 14.50 -3.18 -1.53
N ALA A 7 13.58 -2.65 -0.71
CA ALA A 7 12.26 -3.25 -0.54
C ALA A 7 11.61 -3.32 -1.93
N CYS A 8 11.47 -4.53 -2.44
CA CYS A 8 10.98 -4.85 -3.78
C CYS A 8 9.68 -4.09 -4.11
N GLY A 9 9.77 -2.94 -4.78
CA GLY A 9 8.66 -2.23 -5.40
C GLY A 9 7.52 -1.77 -4.49
N ALA A 10 7.69 -1.80 -3.17
CA ALA A 10 6.67 -1.31 -2.24
C ALA A 10 6.57 0.23 -2.33
N PRO A 11 5.35 0.81 -2.40
CA PRO A 11 5.20 2.26 -2.49
C PRO A 11 5.84 2.97 -1.31
N LYS A 12 6.69 3.96 -1.61
CA LYS A 12 7.37 4.80 -0.64
C LYS A 12 6.43 5.90 -0.16
N GLN A 13 6.39 6.07 1.15
CA GLN A 13 5.68 7.17 1.77
C GLN A 13 6.40 8.51 1.52
N VAL A 14 5.62 9.56 1.29
CA VAL A 14 6.12 10.91 1.00
C VAL A 14 6.17 11.82 2.24
N ASP A 15 5.45 11.48 3.31
CA ASP A 15 5.41 12.23 4.58
C ASP A 15 5.81 11.35 5.79
N GLY A 16 5.69 11.88 7.01
CA GLY A 16 6.00 11.16 8.26
C GLY A 16 4.78 10.72 9.09
N LYS A 17 3.56 10.76 8.55
CA LYS A 17 2.29 10.58 9.29
C LYS A 17 1.32 9.57 8.67
N THR A 18 1.49 9.23 7.40
CA THR A 18 0.62 8.31 6.65
C THR A 18 1.09 6.86 6.60
N CYS A 19 2.11 6.46 7.36
CA CYS A 19 2.72 5.13 7.28
C CYS A 19 1.73 3.99 7.52
N GLY A 20 0.80 4.16 8.46
CA GLY A 20 -0.27 3.19 8.73
C GLY A 20 -1.19 2.97 7.53
N TYR A 21 -1.61 4.05 6.86
CA TYR A 21 -2.49 3.97 5.68
C TYR A 21 -1.79 3.33 4.48
N TYR A 22 -0.49 3.57 4.31
CA TYR A 22 0.31 2.87 3.29
C TYR A 22 0.32 1.36 3.52
N VAL A 23 0.49 0.92 4.78
CA VAL A 23 0.47 -0.51 5.13
C VAL A 23 -0.92 -1.10 4.88
N MET A 24 -1.98 -0.44 5.33
CA MET A 24 -3.36 -0.89 5.11
C MET A 24 -3.68 -1.04 3.62
N ARG A 25 -3.35 -0.02 2.81
CA ARG A 25 -3.54 -0.07 1.35
C ARG A 25 -2.75 -1.21 0.73
N TYR A 26 -1.49 -1.36 1.11
CA TYR A 26 -0.61 -2.42 0.60
C TYR A 26 -1.13 -3.82 0.95
N MET A 27 -1.61 -4.02 2.17
CA MET A 27 -2.21 -5.30 2.58
C MET A 27 -3.51 -5.58 1.84
N LYS A 28 -4.36 -4.58 1.64
CA LYS A 28 -5.60 -4.70 0.86
C LYS A 28 -5.31 -5.18 -0.57
N GLU A 29 -4.33 -4.55 -1.24
CA GLU A 29 -3.90 -4.97 -2.60
C GLU A 29 -3.39 -6.43 -2.62
N ILE A 30 -2.71 -6.91 -1.57
CA ILE A 30 -2.28 -8.32 -1.47
C ILE A 30 -3.48 -9.25 -1.28
N CYS A 31 -4.41 -8.90 -0.39
CA CYS A 31 -5.59 -9.71 -0.10
C CYS A 31 -6.53 -9.83 -1.30
N GLU A 32 -6.65 -8.78 -2.11
CA GLU A 32 -7.47 -8.76 -3.32
C GLU A 32 -6.79 -9.43 -4.52
N ASP A 33 -5.46 -9.63 -4.48
CA ASP A 33 -4.72 -10.29 -5.57
C ASP A 33 -4.89 -11.82 -5.56
N SER A 34 -5.95 -12.28 -6.21
CA SER A 34 -6.23 -13.71 -6.41
C SER A 34 -5.21 -14.43 -7.29
N SER A 35 -4.36 -13.71 -8.03
CA SER A 35 -3.37 -14.32 -8.92
C SER A 35 -2.09 -14.72 -8.19
N LEU A 36 -1.94 -14.37 -6.91
CA LEU A 36 -0.75 -14.58 -6.06
C LEU A 36 0.57 -14.08 -6.69
N ALA A 37 0.48 -13.25 -7.74
CA ALA A 37 1.62 -12.75 -8.49
C ALA A 37 2.10 -11.39 -7.95
N PHE A 38 1.68 -11.03 -6.73
CA PHE A 38 1.94 -9.76 -6.10
C PHE A 38 3.42 -9.40 -6.16
N ARG A 39 4.31 -10.34 -5.79
CA ARG A 39 5.77 -10.11 -5.78
C ARG A 39 6.29 -9.64 -7.14
N THR A 40 5.81 -10.22 -8.23
CA THR A 40 6.21 -9.86 -9.60
C THR A 40 5.55 -8.55 -10.05
N LYS A 41 4.29 -8.31 -9.68
CA LYS A 41 3.58 -7.05 -9.96
C LYS A 41 4.23 -5.87 -9.26
N TYR A 42 4.64 -6.00 -8.00
CA TYR A 42 5.37 -4.94 -7.28
C TYR A 42 6.78 -4.78 -7.81
N ALA A 43 7.52 -5.86 -8.08
CA ALA A 43 8.84 -5.77 -8.71
C ALA A 43 8.82 -5.02 -10.05
N SER A 44 7.71 -5.11 -10.79
CA SER A 44 7.50 -4.44 -12.07
C SER A 44 6.76 -3.09 -11.98
N ARG A 45 6.28 -2.68 -10.79
CA ARG A 45 5.77 -1.33 -10.53
C ARG A 45 6.95 -0.37 -10.62
N GLY A 46 7.25 0.10 -11.82
CA GLY A 46 8.25 1.15 -12.04
C GLY A 46 7.87 2.47 -11.36
N LYS A 47 8.57 3.55 -11.71
CA LYS A 47 8.45 4.89 -11.07
C LYS A 47 7.01 5.47 -10.99
N LYS A 48 6.06 4.97 -11.78
CA LYS A 48 4.66 5.46 -11.84
C LYS A 48 3.81 5.12 -10.62
N LYS A 49 4.16 4.11 -9.81
CA LYS A 49 3.49 3.77 -8.54
C LYS A 49 4.47 3.76 -7.35
N ALA A 50 5.43 4.68 -7.37
CA ALA A 50 6.41 4.82 -6.30
C ALA A 50 5.81 5.36 -4.99
N PHE A 51 4.57 5.86 -5.00
CA PHE A 51 3.82 6.34 -3.83
C PHE A 51 2.32 6.12 -4.09
N TYR A 52 1.51 6.10 -3.03
CA TYR A 52 0.05 6.17 -3.17
C TYR A 52 -0.39 7.63 -3.21
N PRO A 53 -1.24 8.03 -4.16
CA PRO A 53 -1.83 9.37 -4.14
C PRO A 53 -2.76 9.51 -2.94
N GLN A 54 -2.93 10.75 -2.45
CA GLN A 54 -3.74 11.03 -1.27
C GLN A 54 -5.17 10.47 -1.38
N MET A 55 -5.77 10.54 -2.57
CA MET A 55 -7.10 9.98 -2.84
C MET A 55 -7.20 8.47 -2.51
N GLU A 56 -6.19 7.68 -2.87
CA GLU A 56 -6.16 6.24 -2.54
C GLU A 56 -5.96 5.98 -1.05
N LEU A 57 -5.32 6.92 -0.32
CA LEU A 57 -5.19 6.84 1.13
C LEU A 57 -6.50 7.25 1.82
N ASP A 58 -7.21 8.24 1.28
CA ASP A 58 -8.48 8.71 1.81
C ASP A 58 -9.58 7.64 1.65
N GLU A 59 -9.59 6.88 0.55
CA GLU A 59 -10.45 5.69 0.41
C GLU A 59 -10.27 4.70 1.58
N VAL A 60 -9.02 4.39 1.94
CA VAL A 60 -8.70 3.50 3.07
C VAL A 60 -9.12 4.12 4.40
N ARG A 61 -8.99 5.43 4.55
CA ARG A 61 -9.38 6.16 5.76
C ARG A 61 -10.89 6.10 5.98
N ASP A 62 -11.66 6.35 4.93
CA ASP A 62 -13.12 6.36 4.98
C ASP A 62 -13.65 4.95 5.26
N GLU A 63 -13.15 3.94 4.56
CA GLU A 63 -13.52 2.53 4.82
C GLU A 63 -13.21 2.11 6.25
N TRP A 64 -12.01 2.44 6.75
CA TRP A 64 -11.63 2.13 8.11
C TRP A 64 -12.47 2.87 9.15
N ALA A 65 -12.76 4.16 8.91
CA ALA A 65 -13.61 4.95 9.80
C ALA A 65 -15.03 4.39 9.87
N CYS A 66 -15.63 4.04 8.73
CA CYS A 66 -16.93 3.37 8.68
C CYS A 66 -16.90 2.05 9.47
N HIS A 67 -15.89 1.21 9.25
CA HIS A 67 -15.75 -0.05 9.96
C HIS A 67 -15.62 0.15 11.48
N VAL A 68 -14.84 1.10 11.95
CA VAL A 68 -14.71 1.36 13.39
C VAL A 68 -16.03 1.90 13.98
N LEU A 69 -16.74 2.77 13.26
CA LEU A 69 -18.02 3.33 13.71
C LEU A 69 -19.14 2.30 13.78
N GLU A 70 -19.12 1.26 12.95
CA GLU A 70 -20.06 0.13 13.06
C GLU A 70 -19.89 -0.68 14.35
N TRP A 71 -18.73 -0.57 15.01
CA TRP A 71 -18.35 -1.38 16.18
C TRP A 71 -18.38 -0.60 17.50
N ILE A 72 -18.85 0.65 17.47
CA ILE A 72 -19.04 1.53 18.63
C ILE A 72 -20.52 1.74 18.86
#